data_AF-A0A970GZE0-F1
#
_entry.id   AF-A0A970GZE0-F1
#
_cell.length_a   1.000
_cell.length_b   1.000
_cell.length_c   1.000
_cell.angle_alpha   90.00
_cell.angle_beta   90.00
_cell.angle_gamma   90.00
#
_symmetry.space_group_name_H-M   'P 1'
#
loop_
_entity.id
_entity.type
_entity.pdbx_description
1 polymer ?
#
loop_
_entity_poly.entity_id
_entity_poly.type
_entity_poly.pdbx_seq_one_letter_code
_entity_poly.pdbx_strand_id
1 'polypeptide(L)'
;MIRIIIRLTSLLLLSACLASIIGCGKITNPIDKRSIALIDNNVKYDPEVIPIEWSKLDIKPLTGELAEGTIYLIRNGTKYIVNDWWNRVWRFSLQDSKEHLSMTGRNEHDIRPLTHMALTLSSSIAFGIYDESVTGVSRENAKNMAMKLTKSVAKAHYSNTEGGWGNAWQSALWAFDVALAGWLFWEDFSEKDREYIQNCVVTEANRFINYNVPYYRDKSGKIRFPGDSKAEENAWNSNILSIACAMMPNHENYNAWMYKNVELMLSAFARPSDADSSKVVSGFVLKYLLEGSNVNEDGTVINHNIVHPDYQATIALNLLNGICFALANTKIPEAVVFNGDVIYETFVNLDLKDINNSMAGQYIYKRKN
;
A
#
# COMPACT_ATOMS: atom_id res chain seq x y z
N MET A 1 9.10 -2.24 -24.48
CA MET A 1 8.66 -2.79 -23.19
C MET A 1 8.16 -1.72 -22.21
N ILE A 2 7.84 -0.51 -22.69
CA ILE A 2 6.85 0.44 -22.13
C ILE A 2 5.99 0.87 -23.33
N ARG A 3 5.13 -0.05 -23.78
CA ARG A 3 3.94 0.23 -24.62
C ARG A 3 2.70 -0.36 -23.95
N ILE A 4 2.77 -0.43 -22.62
CA ILE A 4 2.01 -1.37 -21.79
C ILE A 4 1.38 -0.66 -20.57
N ILE A 5 1.54 0.66 -20.47
CA ILE A 5 0.73 1.55 -19.63
C ILE A 5 0.07 2.66 -20.49
N ILE A 6 0.11 2.53 -21.83
CA ILE A 6 -0.72 3.36 -22.73
C ILE A 6 -2.05 2.63 -22.95
N ARG A 7 -2.77 2.42 -21.84
CA ARG A 7 -4.23 2.26 -21.71
C ARG A 7 -4.59 2.46 -20.23
N LEU A 8 -4.52 3.71 -19.76
CA LEU A 8 -5.60 4.18 -18.89
C LEU A 8 -6.93 3.84 -19.62
N THR A 9 -7.95 3.37 -18.91
CA THR A 9 -9.31 3.01 -19.39
C THR A 9 -9.56 1.57 -19.87
N SER A 10 -9.73 0.66 -18.91
CA SER A 10 -10.80 -0.36 -18.97
C SER A 10 -11.53 -0.62 -17.64
N LEU A 11 -11.24 0.13 -16.57
CA LEU A 11 -12.14 0.33 -15.41
C LEU A 11 -12.56 1.80 -15.22
N LEU A 12 -12.38 2.63 -16.25
CA LEU A 12 -12.87 4.01 -16.33
C LEU A 12 -13.98 4.17 -17.38
N LEU A 13 -14.63 3.08 -17.79
CA LEU A 13 -15.80 3.11 -18.68
C LEU A 13 -16.99 2.40 -18.04
N LEU A 14 -17.41 2.88 -16.85
CA LEU A 14 -18.81 2.89 -16.42
C LEU A 14 -19.01 3.84 -15.23
N SER A 15 -18.60 5.10 -15.39
CA SER A 15 -19.08 6.21 -14.58
C SER A 15 -19.63 7.32 -15.48
N ALA A 16 -20.70 6.96 -16.17
CA ALA A 16 -21.62 7.93 -16.78
C ALA A 16 -23.03 7.36 -16.72
N CYS A 17 -23.64 7.39 -15.53
CA CYS A 17 -25.03 7.80 -15.33
C CYS A 17 -25.39 7.78 -13.85
N LEU A 18 -26.23 8.74 -13.49
CA LEU A 18 -26.93 8.92 -12.21
C LEU A 18 -26.11 9.53 -11.08
N ALA A 19 -26.10 10.86 -11.15
CA ALA A 19 -26.21 11.71 -9.98
C ALA A 19 -27.35 11.28 -9.03
N SER A 20 -27.17 11.67 -7.77
CA SER A 20 -28.18 11.98 -6.74
C SER A 20 -28.33 10.97 -5.58
N ILE A 21 -28.20 11.53 -4.34
CA ILE A 21 -28.90 11.18 -3.07
C ILE A 21 -28.32 9.94 -2.35
N ILE A 22 -27.76 9.89 -1.11
CA ILE A 22 -27.75 10.63 0.19
C ILE A 22 -26.44 10.19 0.92
N GLY A 23 -25.57 11.04 1.52
CA GLY A 23 -25.62 11.65 2.87
C GLY A 23 -24.84 10.78 3.89
N CYS A 24 -23.88 11.22 4.72
CA CYS A 24 -23.37 12.50 5.25
C CYS A 24 -21.87 12.30 5.63
N GLY A 25 -20.98 13.27 5.72
CA GLY A 25 -21.12 14.73 5.76
C GLY A 25 -20.13 15.45 4.83
N LYS A 26 -20.50 16.69 4.52
CA LYS A 26 -19.86 17.56 3.55
C LYS A 26 -18.53 18.11 4.09
N ILE A 27 -17.43 17.84 3.40
CA ILE A 27 -16.19 18.61 3.54
C ILE A 27 -16.33 19.82 2.62
N THR A 28 -16.71 21.00 3.16
CA THR A 28 -16.97 22.22 2.37
C THR A 28 -15.99 23.37 2.61
N ASN A 29 -14.94 23.20 3.41
CA ASN A 29 -13.91 24.23 3.64
C ASN A 29 -12.50 23.64 3.54
N PRO A 30 -11.47 24.44 3.16
CA PRO A 30 -10.07 24.02 3.26
C PRO A 30 -9.79 23.61 4.69
N ILE A 31 -9.33 22.38 4.88
CA ILE A 31 -9.07 21.82 6.20
C ILE A 31 -7.78 22.46 6.74
N ASP A 32 -7.91 23.32 7.76
CA ASP A 32 -6.78 23.79 8.58
C ASP A 32 -6.26 22.62 9.44
N LYS A 33 -4.94 22.50 9.63
CA LYS A 33 -4.25 21.47 10.43
C LYS A 33 -4.88 21.27 11.82
N ARG A 34 -5.54 22.29 12.37
CA ARG A 34 -6.19 22.28 13.70
C ARG A 34 -7.59 21.66 13.74
N SER A 35 -8.23 21.38 12.59
CA SER A 35 -9.65 20.98 12.52
C SER A 35 -9.90 19.48 12.31
N ILE A 36 -8.84 18.66 12.18
CA ILE A 36 -8.93 17.23 11.85
C ILE A 36 -9.16 16.31 13.06
N ALA A 37 -8.94 16.79 14.28
CA ALA A 37 -8.75 15.93 15.45
C ALA A 37 -9.78 16.17 16.57
N LEU A 38 -11.06 16.33 16.23
CA LEU A 38 -12.10 16.31 17.25
C LEU A 38 -13.00 15.09 17.03
N ILE A 39 -12.88 14.13 17.96
CA ILE A 39 -13.93 13.15 18.22
C ILE A 39 -15.19 13.95 18.50
N ASP A 40 -16.22 13.79 17.67
CA ASP A 40 -17.52 14.34 17.96
C ASP A 40 -18.22 13.37 18.91
N ASN A 41 -18.26 13.74 20.19
CA ASN A 41 -18.90 12.94 21.24
C ASN A 41 -20.41 12.72 21.01
N ASN A 42 -21.02 13.38 20.02
CA ASN A 42 -22.41 13.17 19.61
C ASN A 42 -22.57 12.17 18.47
N VAL A 43 -21.47 11.68 17.87
CA VAL A 43 -21.48 10.64 16.84
C VAL A 43 -21.26 9.28 17.51
N LYS A 44 -22.10 8.31 17.17
CA LYS A 44 -21.87 6.91 17.55
C LYS A 44 -20.86 6.30 16.57
N TYR A 45 -19.62 6.17 17.02
CA TYR A 45 -18.58 5.48 16.28
C TYR A 45 -18.76 3.96 16.33
N ASP A 46 -18.25 3.29 15.29
CA ASP A 46 -18.30 1.84 15.15
C ASP A 46 -16.92 1.34 14.66
N PRO A 47 -16.17 0.59 15.48
CA PRO A 47 -14.86 0.09 15.11
C PRO A 47 -14.92 -1.13 14.17
N GLU A 48 -16.11 -1.69 13.91
CA GLU A 48 -16.28 -2.91 13.12
C GLU A 48 -15.70 -2.78 11.71
N VAL A 49 -15.13 -3.88 11.24
CA VAL A 49 -14.63 -4.00 9.87
C VAL A 49 -15.81 -4.30 8.95
N ILE A 50 -15.97 -3.50 7.90
CA ILE A 50 -16.93 -3.74 6.84
C ILE A 50 -16.32 -4.72 5.83
N PRO A 51 -16.92 -5.91 5.61
CA PRO A 51 -16.42 -6.87 4.63
C PRO A 51 -16.52 -6.35 3.19
N ILE A 52 -15.69 -6.88 2.29
CA ILE A 52 -15.73 -6.54 0.86
C ILE A 52 -17.04 -7.05 0.25
N GLU A 53 -17.79 -6.16 -0.39
CA GLU A 53 -18.99 -6.52 -1.16
C GLU A 53 -18.61 -7.04 -2.55
N TRP A 54 -18.14 -8.29 -2.63
CA TRP A 54 -17.65 -8.91 -3.87
C TRP A 54 -18.63 -8.85 -5.05
N SER A 55 -19.94 -8.84 -4.80
CA SER A 55 -20.98 -8.75 -5.83
C SER A 55 -21.00 -7.42 -6.59
N LYS A 56 -20.37 -6.36 -6.04
CA LYS A 56 -20.27 -5.04 -6.66
C LYS A 56 -19.02 -4.86 -7.52
N LEU A 57 -18.14 -5.86 -7.56
CA LEU A 57 -16.84 -5.78 -8.23
C LEU A 57 -16.80 -6.68 -9.48
N ASP A 58 -16.23 -6.18 -10.57
CA ASP A 58 -15.82 -7.04 -11.68
C ASP A 58 -14.42 -7.59 -11.42
N ILE A 59 -14.37 -8.84 -10.99
CA ILE A 59 -13.13 -9.55 -10.65
C ILE A 59 -12.60 -10.40 -11.82
N LYS A 60 -13.16 -10.27 -13.03
CA LYS A 60 -12.66 -11.02 -14.18
C LYS A 60 -11.22 -10.59 -14.47
N PRO A 61 -10.28 -11.55 -14.62
CA PRO A 61 -8.93 -11.22 -15.02
C PRO A 61 -8.92 -10.44 -16.33
N LEU A 62 -8.06 -9.42 -16.40
CA LEU A 62 -7.83 -8.69 -17.63
C LEU A 62 -7.22 -9.62 -18.70
N THR A 63 -7.47 -9.29 -19.97
CA THR A 63 -6.99 -10.05 -21.14
C THR A 63 -5.99 -9.26 -21.96
N GLY A 64 -5.14 -9.95 -22.74
CA GLY A 64 -4.14 -9.35 -23.62
C GLY A 64 -2.71 -9.60 -23.14
N GLU A 65 -1.74 -9.32 -24.02
CA GLU A 65 -0.34 -9.76 -23.85
C GLU A 65 0.28 -9.37 -22.49
N LEU A 66 0.10 -8.12 -22.03
CA LEU A 66 0.57 -7.72 -20.71
C LEU A 66 -0.11 -8.54 -19.60
N ALA A 67 -1.44 -8.60 -19.62
CA ALA A 67 -2.20 -9.25 -18.56
C ALA A 67 -1.85 -10.74 -18.49
N GLU A 68 -1.72 -11.41 -19.64
CA GLU A 68 -1.29 -12.80 -19.74
C GLU A 68 0.13 -13.00 -19.20
N GLY A 69 1.07 -12.12 -19.55
CA GLY A 69 2.42 -12.14 -19.00
C GLY A 69 2.45 -11.96 -17.47
N THR A 70 1.68 -11.01 -16.94
CA THR A 70 1.56 -10.79 -15.49
C THR A 70 0.90 -11.97 -14.78
N ILE A 71 -0.18 -12.52 -15.34
CA ILE A 71 -0.85 -13.73 -14.83
C ILE A 71 0.13 -14.90 -14.77
N TYR A 72 0.92 -15.11 -15.83
CA TYR A 72 1.95 -16.14 -15.87
C TYR A 72 2.99 -15.97 -14.75
N LEU A 73 3.48 -14.75 -14.53
CA LEU A 73 4.43 -14.46 -13.44
C LEU A 73 3.83 -14.71 -12.06
N ILE A 74 2.58 -14.26 -11.82
CA ILE A 74 1.87 -14.48 -10.55
C ILE A 74 1.67 -15.99 -10.32
N ARG A 75 1.24 -16.74 -11.34
CA ARG A 75 1.03 -18.19 -11.22
C ARG A 75 2.32 -18.93 -10.86
N ASN A 76 3.44 -18.58 -11.51
CA ASN A 76 4.75 -19.13 -11.13
C ASN A 76 5.14 -18.77 -9.69
N GLY A 77 4.89 -17.54 -9.26
CA GLY A 77 5.09 -17.11 -7.87
C GLY A 77 4.25 -17.96 -6.90
N THR A 78 2.95 -18.11 -7.15
CA THR A 78 2.07 -18.92 -6.29
C THR A 78 2.43 -20.41 -6.30
N LYS A 79 2.94 -20.95 -7.43
CA LYS A 79 3.48 -22.31 -7.49
C LYS A 79 4.67 -22.47 -6.55
N TYR A 80 5.60 -21.51 -6.53
CA TYR A 80 6.71 -21.51 -5.60
C TYR A 80 6.24 -21.41 -4.14
N ILE A 81 5.28 -20.51 -3.85
CA ILE A 81 4.73 -20.29 -2.51
C ILE A 81 4.17 -21.59 -1.92
N VAL A 82 3.26 -22.25 -2.63
CA VAL A 82 2.54 -23.43 -2.10
C VAL A 82 3.36 -24.72 -2.12
N ASN A 83 4.51 -24.73 -2.83
CA ASN A 83 5.39 -25.89 -2.92
C ASN A 83 6.71 -25.66 -2.17
N ASP A 84 7.74 -25.16 -2.85
CA ASP A 84 9.10 -25.10 -2.30
C ASP A 84 9.21 -24.17 -1.10
N TRP A 85 8.57 -23.01 -1.15
CA TRP A 85 8.64 -22.04 -0.07
C TRP A 85 7.96 -22.57 1.20
N TRP A 86 6.73 -23.09 1.07
CA TRP A 86 6.00 -23.67 2.20
C TRP A 86 6.69 -24.91 2.77
N ASN A 87 7.09 -25.86 1.92
CA ASN A 87 7.56 -27.18 2.35
C ASN A 87 9.04 -27.22 2.71
N ARG A 88 9.90 -26.48 1.98
CA ARG A 88 11.35 -26.60 2.11
C ARG A 88 11.99 -25.40 2.81
N VAL A 89 11.59 -24.19 2.43
CA VAL A 89 12.16 -22.95 2.98
C VAL A 89 11.68 -22.73 4.42
N TRP A 90 10.36 -22.70 4.62
CA TRP A 90 9.75 -22.45 5.94
C TRP A 90 9.32 -23.72 6.68
N ARG A 91 9.25 -24.85 5.98
CA ARG A 91 8.87 -26.16 6.54
C ARG A 91 7.54 -26.13 7.29
N PHE A 92 6.58 -25.34 6.79
CA PHE A 92 5.27 -25.19 7.41
C PHE A 92 4.40 -26.44 7.30
N SER A 93 4.67 -27.35 6.35
CA SER A 93 4.03 -28.67 6.30
C SER A 93 4.31 -29.54 7.54
N LEU A 94 5.41 -29.29 8.27
CA LEU A 94 5.66 -29.93 9.57
C LEU A 94 4.75 -29.41 10.69
N GLN A 95 3.96 -28.37 10.41
CA GLN A 95 3.09 -27.68 11.36
C GLN A 95 1.62 -27.73 10.93
N ASP A 96 1.24 -28.61 10.00
CA ASP A 96 -0.12 -28.69 9.46
C ASP A 96 -1.17 -28.96 10.53
N SER A 97 -0.85 -29.73 11.56
CA SER A 97 -1.72 -30.01 12.70
C SER A 97 -1.91 -28.85 13.67
N LYS A 98 -1.03 -27.83 13.64
CA LYS A 98 -1.17 -26.65 14.51
C LYS A 98 -2.23 -25.71 13.95
N GLU A 99 -2.95 -25.03 14.83
CA GLU A 99 -3.89 -23.98 14.42
C GLU A 99 -3.16 -22.76 13.82
N HIS A 100 -2.08 -22.30 14.47
CA HIS A 100 -1.22 -21.20 14.02
C HIS A 100 0.21 -21.69 13.78
N LEU A 101 0.86 -21.14 12.76
CA LEU A 101 2.27 -21.36 12.44
C LEU A 101 3.15 -20.62 13.46
N SER A 102 4.27 -21.22 13.84
CA SER A 102 5.27 -20.56 14.69
C SER A 102 6.14 -19.62 13.87
N MET A 103 6.27 -18.35 14.31
CA MET A 103 7.22 -17.40 13.73
C MET A 103 8.64 -17.69 14.23
N THR A 104 9.64 -17.52 13.37
CA THR A 104 11.07 -17.77 13.69
C THR A 104 11.77 -16.57 14.34
N GLY A 105 11.14 -15.40 14.26
CA GLY A 105 11.64 -14.16 14.82
C GLY A 105 10.66 -13.03 14.58
N ARG A 106 11.14 -11.79 14.76
CA ARG A 106 10.34 -10.56 14.68
C ARG A 106 10.98 -9.46 13.84
N ASN A 107 12.11 -9.78 13.19
CA ASN A 107 12.82 -8.84 12.36
C ASN A 107 12.31 -8.90 10.92
N GLU A 108 12.81 -7.99 10.10
CA GLU A 108 12.50 -7.88 8.68
C GLU A 108 12.54 -9.21 7.92
N HIS A 109 13.63 -9.98 8.05
CA HIS A 109 13.77 -11.25 7.36
C HIS A 109 12.83 -12.35 7.86
N ASP A 110 12.30 -12.19 9.09
CA ASP A 110 11.36 -13.15 9.68
C ASP A 110 9.91 -12.84 9.28
N ILE A 111 9.56 -11.56 9.09
CA ILE A 111 8.17 -11.12 8.94
C ILE A 111 7.84 -10.72 7.50
N ARG A 112 8.73 -9.97 6.83
CA ARG A 112 8.47 -9.46 5.48
C ARG A 112 8.15 -10.60 4.50
N PRO A 113 8.94 -11.69 4.41
CA PRO A 113 8.62 -12.76 3.46
C PRO A 113 7.23 -13.37 3.72
N LEU A 114 6.84 -13.53 4.99
CA LEU A 114 5.57 -14.14 5.37
C LEU A 114 4.38 -13.29 4.94
N THR A 115 4.44 -11.99 5.19
CA THR A 115 3.36 -11.05 4.87
C THR A 115 3.17 -10.88 3.36
N HIS A 116 4.27 -10.72 2.62
CA HIS A 116 4.22 -10.65 1.15
C HIS A 116 3.69 -11.94 0.51
N MET A 117 4.06 -13.12 1.02
CA MET A 117 3.52 -14.39 0.51
C MET A 117 2.05 -14.56 0.84
N ALA A 118 1.61 -14.13 2.04
CA ALA A 118 0.21 -14.13 2.43
C ALA A 118 -0.64 -13.25 1.48
N LEU A 119 -0.19 -12.02 1.21
CA LEU A 119 -0.87 -11.11 0.30
C LEU A 119 -0.90 -11.64 -1.13
N THR A 120 0.24 -12.13 -1.64
CA THR A 120 0.35 -12.64 -3.02
C THR A 120 -0.58 -13.83 -3.24
N LEU A 121 -0.58 -14.79 -2.30
CA LEU A 121 -1.42 -15.97 -2.41
C LEU A 121 -2.91 -15.62 -2.27
N SER A 122 -3.26 -14.79 -1.29
CA SER A 122 -4.64 -14.35 -1.05
C SER A 122 -5.21 -13.59 -2.25
N SER A 123 -4.46 -12.62 -2.77
CA SER A 123 -4.87 -11.83 -3.94
C SER A 123 -5.05 -12.71 -5.17
N SER A 124 -4.10 -13.61 -5.45
CA SER A 124 -4.19 -14.52 -6.60
C SER A 124 -5.46 -15.39 -6.54
N ILE A 125 -5.83 -15.87 -5.35
CA ILE A 125 -7.03 -16.70 -5.15
C ILE A 125 -8.32 -15.86 -5.23
N ALA A 126 -8.34 -14.69 -4.60
CA ALA A 126 -9.51 -13.82 -4.53
C ALA A 126 -9.91 -13.25 -5.89
N PHE A 127 -8.92 -12.88 -6.72
CA PHE A 127 -9.13 -12.32 -8.05
C PHE A 127 -9.10 -13.35 -9.19
N GLY A 128 -9.20 -14.65 -8.87
CA GLY A 128 -9.32 -15.70 -9.89
C GLY A 128 -8.08 -15.91 -10.77
N ILE A 129 -6.90 -15.50 -10.29
CA ILE A 129 -5.61 -15.64 -11.00
C ILE A 129 -4.96 -16.99 -10.71
N TYR A 130 -5.18 -17.53 -9.51
CA TYR A 130 -4.66 -18.82 -9.05
C TYR A 130 -5.12 -19.95 -9.97
N ASP A 131 -4.21 -20.87 -10.29
CA ASP A 131 -4.47 -21.98 -11.22
C ASP A 131 -3.89 -23.29 -10.67
N GLU A 132 -4.76 -24.17 -10.20
CA GLU A 132 -4.38 -25.46 -9.62
C GLU A 132 -3.70 -26.41 -10.62
N SER A 133 -3.96 -26.25 -11.91
CA SER A 133 -3.26 -27.03 -12.95
C SER A 133 -1.78 -26.64 -13.07
N VAL A 134 -1.44 -25.40 -12.69
CA VAL A 134 -0.06 -24.89 -12.68
C VAL A 134 0.64 -25.21 -11.37
N THR A 135 -0.06 -25.03 -10.24
CA THR A 135 0.51 -25.17 -8.90
C THR A 135 0.55 -26.61 -8.40
N GLY A 136 -0.34 -27.48 -8.89
CA GLY A 136 -0.53 -28.84 -8.38
C GLY A 136 -1.22 -28.91 -7.01
N VAL A 137 -1.72 -27.78 -6.49
CA VAL A 137 -2.42 -27.69 -5.20
C VAL A 137 -3.80 -27.10 -5.46
N SER A 138 -4.84 -27.72 -4.89
CA SER A 138 -6.22 -27.25 -5.10
C SER A 138 -6.41 -25.83 -4.58
N ARG A 139 -7.30 -25.06 -5.22
CA ARG A 139 -7.62 -23.70 -4.79
C ARG A 139 -8.02 -23.63 -3.31
N GLU A 140 -8.78 -24.61 -2.84
CA GLU A 140 -9.24 -24.70 -1.45
C GLU A 140 -8.07 -24.92 -0.47
N ASN A 141 -7.15 -25.84 -0.77
CA ASN A 141 -5.97 -26.04 0.06
C ASN A 141 -5.08 -24.80 0.07
N ALA A 142 -4.89 -24.15 -1.08
CA ALA A 142 -4.13 -22.91 -1.18
C ALA A 142 -4.77 -21.78 -0.37
N LYS A 143 -6.11 -21.66 -0.36
CA LYS A 143 -6.84 -20.70 0.48
C LYS A 143 -6.60 -20.97 1.96
N ASN A 144 -6.68 -22.23 2.38
CA ASN A 144 -6.40 -22.63 3.75
C ASN A 144 -4.95 -22.31 4.17
N MET A 145 -3.97 -22.49 3.28
CA MET A 145 -2.58 -22.08 3.52
C MET A 145 -2.46 -20.56 3.68
N ALA A 146 -3.09 -19.78 2.80
CA ALA A 146 -3.07 -18.31 2.83
C ALA A 146 -3.70 -17.77 4.12
N MET A 147 -4.88 -18.28 4.49
CA MET A 147 -5.57 -17.90 5.72
C MET A 147 -4.74 -18.28 6.94
N LYS A 148 -4.20 -19.51 6.99
CA LYS A 148 -3.36 -19.98 8.11
C LYS A 148 -2.13 -19.09 8.28
N LEU A 149 -1.46 -18.71 7.19
CA LEU A 149 -0.32 -17.80 7.23
C LEU A 149 -0.73 -16.42 7.75
N THR A 150 -1.79 -15.83 7.19
CA THR A 150 -2.31 -14.51 7.56
C THR A 150 -2.64 -14.44 9.05
N LYS A 151 -3.47 -15.35 9.57
CA LYS A 151 -3.85 -15.35 10.99
C LYS A 151 -2.67 -15.60 11.93
N SER A 152 -1.69 -16.40 11.49
CA SER A 152 -0.51 -16.69 12.31
C SER A 152 0.40 -15.47 12.45
N VAL A 153 0.61 -14.73 11.36
CA VAL A 153 1.40 -13.50 11.39
C VAL A 153 0.67 -12.40 12.16
N ALA A 154 -0.65 -12.25 11.97
CA ALA A 154 -1.47 -11.32 12.75
C ALA A 154 -1.41 -11.60 14.26
N LYS A 155 -1.57 -12.86 14.67
CA LYS A 155 -1.45 -13.29 16.08
C LYS A 155 -0.07 -12.96 16.66
N ALA A 156 0.99 -13.11 15.87
CA ALA A 156 2.36 -12.84 16.31
C ALA A 156 2.72 -11.35 16.43
N HIS A 157 1.82 -10.44 16.03
CA HIS A 157 2.01 -9.00 16.20
C HIS A 157 1.98 -8.60 17.69
N TYR A 158 2.71 -7.55 18.06
CA TYR A 158 2.85 -7.12 19.46
C TYR A 158 1.55 -6.65 20.11
N SER A 159 0.55 -6.27 19.32
CA SER A 159 -0.81 -5.97 19.81
C SER A 159 -1.54 -7.20 20.33
N ASN A 160 -1.11 -8.40 19.93
CA ASN A 160 -1.78 -9.67 20.21
C ASN A 160 -0.93 -10.63 21.05
N THR A 161 0.40 -10.53 20.94
CA THR A 161 1.36 -11.38 21.65
C THR A 161 2.50 -10.53 22.22
N GLU A 162 2.76 -10.65 23.53
CA GLU A 162 3.87 -9.95 24.18
C GLU A 162 5.21 -10.28 23.50
N GLY A 163 6.01 -9.25 23.22
CA GLY A 163 7.30 -9.41 22.53
C GLY A 163 7.20 -9.70 21.03
N GLY A 164 5.99 -9.69 20.46
CA GLY A 164 5.71 -9.87 19.03
C GLY A 164 6.34 -8.82 18.12
N TRP A 165 6.14 -8.97 16.81
CA TRP A 165 6.63 -8.03 15.79
C TRP A 165 5.73 -6.79 15.68
N GLY A 166 6.26 -5.69 15.16
CA GLY A 166 5.56 -4.42 14.93
C GLY A 166 6.27 -3.23 15.56
N ASN A 167 5.72 -2.02 15.42
CA ASN A 167 6.33 -0.76 15.87
C ASN A 167 7.78 -0.58 15.36
N ALA A 168 8.05 -1.08 14.17
CA ALA A 168 9.35 -1.02 13.50
C ALA A 168 9.28 -0.16 12.23
N TRP A 169 10.44 0.22 11.69
CA TRP A 169 10.55 1.18 10.60
C TRP A 169 9.69 0.84 9.36
N GLN A 170 9.54 -0.46 9.02
CA GLN A 170 8.73 -0.94 7.89
C GLN A 170 7.51 -1.77 8.30
N SER A 171 7.24 -1.88 9.60
CA SER A 171 6.13 -2.71 10.11
C SER A 171 4.75 -2.32 9.57
N ALA A 172 4.56 -1.05 9.22
CA ALA A 172 3.33 -0.55 8.59
C ALA A 172 3.01 -1.25 7.26
N LEU A 173 4.03 -1.53 6.43
CA LEU A 173 3.85 -2.24 5.17
C LEU A 173 3.47 -3.70 5.42
N TRP A 174 4.14 -4.36 6.36
CA TRP A 174 3.84 -5.76 6.70
C TRP A 174 2.44 -5.90 7.29
N ALA A 175 2.02 -4.94 8.13
CA ALA A 175 0.66 -4.90 8.67
C ALA A 175 -0.38 -4.63 7.58
N PHE A 176 -0.08 -3.76 6.61
CA PHE A 176 -0.93 -3.57 5.43
C PHE A 176 -1.11 -4.89 4.65
N ASP A 177 -0.03 -5.63 4.39
CA ASP A 177 -0.09 -6.91 3.68
C ASP A 177 -0.96 -7.94 4.42
N VAL A 178 -0.80 -8.04 5.74
CA VAL A 178 -1.64 -8.88 6.61
C VAL A 178 -3.11 -8.45 6.55
N ALA A 179 -3.35 -7.14 6.62
CA ALA A 179 -4.68 -6.58 6.60
C ALA A 179 -5.40 -6.85 5.28
N LEU A 180 -4.72 -6.64 4.15
CA LEU A 180 -5.31 -6.86 2.84
C LEU A 180 -5.52 -8.36 2.59
N ALA A 181 -4.56 -9.21 2.94
CA ALA A 181 -4.74 -10.67 2.88
C ALA A 181 -5.92 -11.13 3.74
N GLY A 182 -6.07 -10.55 4.94
CA GLY A 182 -7.16 -10.85 5.87
C GLY A 182 -8.52 -10.38 5.35
N TRP A 183 -8.59 -9.17 4.82
CA TRP A 183 -9.84 -8.57 4.34
C TRP A 183 -10.41 -9.30 3.11
N LEU A 184 -9.53 -9.83 2.24
CA LEU A 184 -9.93 -10.62 1.08
C LEU A 184 -10.71 -11.90 1.44
N PHE A 185 -10.50 -12.44 2.65
CA PHE A 185 -11.20 -13.63 3.17
C PHE A 185 -11.88 -13.36 4.51
N TRP A 186 -12.27 -12.11 4.78
CA TRP A 186 -12.69 -11.65 6.12
C TRP A 186 -13.74 -12.55 6.77
N GLU A 187 -14.78 -12.91 6.01
CA GLU A 187 -15.90 -13.73 6.46
C GLU A 187 -15.53 -15.20 6.74
N ASP A 188 -14.41 -15.67 6.19
CA ASP A 188 -13.95 -17.05 6.38
C ASP A 188 -13.12 -17.21 7.66
N PHE A 189 -12.67 -16.11 8.28
CA PHE A 189 -11.92 -16.14 9.53
C PHE A 189 -12.83 -16.30 10.74
N SER A 190 -12.32 -16.99 11.77
CA SER A 190 -12.96 -17.00 13.09
C SER A 190 -13.01 -15.58 13.67
N GLU A 191 -13.94 -15.33 14.59
CA GLU A 191 -14.02 -14.04 15.31
C GLU A 191 -12.67 -13.68 15.96
N LYS A 192 -12.00 -14.67 16.56
CA LYS A 192 -10.71 -14.44 17.21
C LYS A 192 -9.59 -14.08 16.23
N ASP A 193 -9.57 -14.71 15.05
CA ASP A 193 -8.58 -14.41 14.02
C ASP A 193 -8.84 -13.03 13.37
N ARG A 194 -10.11 -12.65 13.21
CA ARG A 194 -10.51 -11.29 12.79
C ARG A 194 -10.04 -10.24 13.79
N GLU A 195 -10.23 -10.49 15.09
CA GLU A 195 -9.74 -9.62 16.16
C GLU A 195 -8.21 -9.43 16.08
N TYR A 196 -7.45 -10.51 15.84
CA TYR A 196 -5.99 -10.39 15.67
C TYR A 196 -5.59 -9.50 14.50
N ILE A 197 -6.26 -9.65 13.35
CA ILE A 197 -6.00 -8.82 12.16
C ILE A 197 -6.37 -7.36 12.44
N GLN A 198 -7.56 -7.11 12.99
CA GLN A 198 -8.02 -5.76 13.31
C GLN A 198 -7.11 -5.05 14.32
N ASN A 199 -6.69 -5.74 15.40
CA ASN A 199 -5.78 -5.18 16.39
C ASN A 199 -4.44 -4.76 15.77
N CYS A 200 -3.91 -5.56 14.82
CA CYS A 200 -2.69 -5.24 14.08
C CYS A 200 -2.88 -3.95 13.27
N VAL A 201 -3.99 -3.83 12.54
CA VAL A 201 -4.32 -2.66 11.71
C VAL A 201 -4.46 -1.40 12.54
N VAL A 202 -5.31 -1.43 13.57
CA VAL A 202 -5.60 -0.27 14.42
C VAL A 202 -4.33 0.22 15.11
N THR A 203 -3.52 -0.71 15.63
CA THR A 203 -2.27 -0.39 16.34
C THR A 203 -1.24 0.28 15.43
N GLU A 204 -0.99 -0.26 14.24
CA GLU A 204 -0.03 0.35 13.30
C GLU A 204 -0.56 1.65 12.67
N ALA A 205 -1.86 1.75 12.38
CA ALA A 205 -2.47 2.99 11.89
C ALA A 205 -2.37 4.13 12.92
N ASN A 206 -2.65 3.83 14.20
CA ASN A 206 -2.59 4.81 15.29
C ASN A 206 -1.18 5.39 15.50
N ARG A 207 -0.12 4.63 15.15
CA ARG A 207 1.27 5.11 15.21
C ARG A 207 1.50 6.35 14.34
N PHE A 208 0.69 6.55 13.30
CA PHE A 208 0.85 7.66 12.36
C PHE A 208 0.05 8.91 12.68
N ILE A 209 -0.94 8.87 13.59
CA ILE A 209 -1.82 10.01 13.88
C ILE A 209 -1.02 11.30 14.16
N ASN A 210 0.02 11.19 14.99
CA ASN A 210 0.90 12.31 15.35
C ASN A 210 2.28 12.24 14.67
N TYR A 211 2.41 11.47 13.59
CA TYR A 211 3.68 11.27 12.92
C TYR A 211 4.13 12.53 12.17
N ASN A 212 5.38 12.91 12.39
CA ASN A 212 6.01 14.01 11.66
C ASN A 212 6.47 13.47 10.31
N VAL A 213 5.78 13.89 9.24
CA VAL A 213 6.08 13.47 7.88
C VAL A 213 7.47 14.01 7.48
N PRO A 214 8.43 13.13 7.13
CA PRO A 214 9.77 13.55 6.75
C PRO A 214 9.81 14.00 5.29
N TYR A 215 10.73 14.94 5.00
CA TYR A 215 10.98 15.46 3.66
C TYR A 215 12.47 15.49 3.33
N TYR A 216 12.86 14.98 2.15
CA TYR A 216 14.24 15.04 1.66
C TYR A 216 14.79 16.48 1.63
N ARG A 217 13.97 17.42 1.16
CA ARG A 217 14.25 18.86 1.21
C ARG A 217 13.13 19.58 1.95
N ASP A 218 13.48 20.59 2.74
CA ASP A 218 12.47 21.52 3.26
C ASP A 218 11.99 22.53 2.19
N LYS A 219 11.01 23.37 2.53
CA LYS A 219 10.48 24.42 1.65
C LYS A 219 11.52 25.37 1.05
N SER A 220 12.66 25.59 1.74
CA SER A 220 13.73 26.44 1.21
C SER A 220 14.62 25.73 0.19
N GLY A 221 14.39 24.43 -0.05
CA GLY A 221 15.23 23.57 -0.88
C GLY A 221 16.44 22.99 -0.15
N LYS A 222 16.60 23.25 1.16
CA LYS A 222 17.71 22.70 1.93
C LYS A 222 17.52 21.20 2.15
N ILE A 223 18.51 20.42 1.74
CA ILE A 223 18.54 18.96 1.95
C ILE A 223 18.61 18.66 3.46
N ARG A 224 17.68 17.83 3.94
CA ARG A 224 17.58 17.36 5.32
C ARG A 224 18.07 15.91 5.47
N PHE A 225 17.84 15.07 4.46
CA PHE A 225 18.23 13.67 4.45
C PHE A 225 19.09 13.35 3.21
N PRO A 226 20.41 13.64 3.23
CA PRO A 226 21.28 13.40 2.07
C PRO A 226 21.21 11.95 1.59
N GLY A 227 20.83 11.77 0.33
CA GLY A 227 20.79 10.45 -0.31
C GLY A 227 19.58 9.59 0.07
N ASP A 228 18.60 10.14 0.76
CA ASP A 228 17.47 9.40 1.32
C ASP A 228 16.19 10.23 1.08
N SER A 229 15.44 9.85 0.05
CA SER A 229 14.33 10.67 -0.49
C SER A 229 13.15 10.79 0.46
N LYS A 230 12.97 9.83 1.38
CA LYS A 230 11.73 9.65 2.14
C LYS A 230 10.49 9.34 1.30
N ALA A 231 10.65 9.18 -0.02
CA ALA A 231 9.54 8.99 -0.95
C ALA A 231 8.86 7.63 -0.72
N GLU A 232 9.66 6.56 -0.73
CA GLU A 232 9.20 5.20 -0.56
C GLU A 232 8.60 5.00 0.84
N GLU A 233 9.24 5.54 1.89
CA GLU A 233 8.74 5.39 3.25
C GLU A 233 7.41 6.09 3.46
N ASN A 234 7.23 7.29 2.91
CA ASN A 234 5.95 7.98 2.98
C ASN A 234 4.87 7.22 2.20
N ALA A 235 5.22 6.65 1.04
CA ALA A 235 4.31 5.88 0.22
C ALA A 235 3.82 4.61 0.95
N TRP A 236 4.71 3.74 1.46
CA TRP A 236 4.23 2.54 2.17
C TRP A 236 3.54 2.86 3.50
N ASN A 237 3.95 3.92 4.21
CA ASN A 237 3.30 4.28 5.48
C ASN A 237 1.86 4.76 5.25
N SER A 238 1.54 5.28 4.07
CA SER A 238 0.16 5.60 3.70
C SER A 238 -0.72 4.35 3.52
N ASN A 239 -0.13 3.19 3.18
CA ASN A 239 -0.88 1.95 2.91
C ASN A 239 -1.66 1.45 4.14
N ILE A 240 -1.04 1.45 5.32
CA ILE A 240 -1.73 1.02 6.55
C ILE A 240 -2.91 1.94 6.88
N LEU A 241 -2.80 3.24 6.60
CA LEU A 241 -3.88 4.20 6.84
C LEU A 241 -5.00 4.04 5.82
N SER A 242 -4.67 3.82 4.54
CA SER A 242 -5.66 3.56 3.49
C SER A 242 -6.49 2.33 3.80
N ILE A 243 -5.86 1.22 4.19
CA ILE A 243 -6.60 0.00 4.51
C ILE A 243 -7.40 0.14 5.81
N ALA A 244 -6.87 0.82 6.85
CA ALA A 244 -7.62 1.09 8.07
C ALA A 244 -8.90 1.88 7.79
N CYS A 245 -8.80 2.92 6.95
CA CYS A 245 -9.95 3.75 6.56
C CYS A 245 -10.95 3.00 5.67
N ALA A 246 -10.46 2.12 4.79
CA ALA A 246 -11.32 1.32 3.92
C ALA A 246 -12.06 0.23 4.69
N MET A 247 -11.39 -0.46 5.61
CA MET A 247 -11.96 -1.52 6.44
C MET A 247 -12.91 -0.96 7.50
N MET A 248 -12.56 0.17 8.15
CA MET A 248 -13.28 0.69 9.32
C MET A 248 -13.69 2.16 9.11
N PRO A 249 -14.62 2.46 8.17
CA PRO A 249 -14.97 3.83 7.82
C PRO A 249 -15.71 4.60 8.93
N ASN A 250 -16.21 3.91 9.95
CA ASN A 250 -16.92 4.48 11.09
C ASN A 250 -16.09 4.54 12.39
N HIS A 251 -14.79 4.20 12.31
CA HIS A 251 -13.90 4.21 13.47
C HIS A 251 -13.66 5.64 13.98
N GLU A 252 -13.52 5.81 15.30
CA GLU A 252 -13.30 7.14 15.93
C GLU A 252 -12.08 7.90 15.36
N ASN A 253 -11.02 7.16 15.00
CA ASN A 253 -9.80 7.71 14.42
C ASN A 253 -9.85 7.90 12.89
N TYR A 254 -10.95 7.59 12.20
CA TYR A 254 -11.03 7.64 10.74
C TYR A 254 -10.54 8.97 10.17
N ASN A 255 -10.99 10.10 10.71
CA ASN A 255 -10.59 11.43 10.22
C ASN A 255 -9.09 11.70 10.40
N ALA A 256 -8.52 11.29 11.54
CA ALA A 256 -7.10 11.44 11.81
C ALA A 256 -6.26 10.57 10.88
N TRP A 257 -6.70 9.33 10.65
CA TRP A 257 -6.07 8.42 9.69
C TRP A 257 -6.15 8.96 8.26
N MET A 258 -7.32 9.38 7.80
CA MET A 258 -7.51 9.92 6.44
C MET A 258 -6.70 11.18 6.18
N TYR A 259 -6.62 12.09 7.16
CA TYR A 259 -5.77 13.26 7.03
C TYR A 259 -4.30 12.87 6.84
N LYS A 260 -3.77 12.03 7.74
CA LYS A 260 -2.38 11.59 7.66
C LYS A 260 -2.10 10.78 6.40
N ASN A 261 -3.09 9.99 5.95
CA ASN A 261 -3.02 9.22 4.72
C ASN A 261 -2.80 10.14 3.51
N VAL A 262 -3.63 11.18 3.38
CA VAL A 262 -3.49 12.15 2.29
C VAL A 262 -2.17 12.93 2.40
N GLU A 263 -1.75 13.32 3.60
CA GLU A 263 -0.44 13.97 3.82
C GLU A 263 0.74 13.08 3.38
N LEU A 264 0.73 11.80 3.74
CA LEU A 264 1.76 10.83 3.35
C LEU A 264 1.74 10.55 1.84
N MET A 265 0.57 10.31 1.23
CA MET A 265 0.46 10.10 -0.22
C MET A 265 0.97 11.31 -1.02
N LEU A 266 0.59 12.53 -0.62
CA LEU A 266 1.00 13.75 -1.32
C LEU A 266 2.49 14.05 -1.11
N SER A 267 3.00 13.86 0.11
CA SER A 267 4.41 14.12 0.42
C SER A 267 5.37 13.13 -0.26
N ALA A 268 4.97 11.86 -0.44
CA ALA A 268 5.80 10.81 -1.02
C ALA A 268 6.47 11.23 -2.33
N PHE A 269 5.71 11.84 -3.25
CA PHE A 269 6.21 12.27 -4.55
C PHE A 269 6.05 13.78 -4.78
N ALA A 270 6.02 14.58 -3.71
CA ALA A 270 5.99 16.04 -3.81
C ALA A 270 7.29 16.57 -4.42
N ARG A 271 7.15 17.48 -5.39
CA ARG A 271 8.24 18.26 -6.01
C ARG A 271 8.41 19.59 -5.27
N PRO A 272 9.55 20.29 -5.41
CA PRO A 272 9.75 21.58 -4.74
C PRO A 272 8.63 22.59 -5.04
N SER A 273 8.17 22.67 -6.29
CA SER A 273 7.09 23.55 -6.74
C SER A 273 5.73 23.25 -6.13
N ASP A 274 5.50 22.00 -5.68
CA ASP A 274 4.26 21.60 -5.02
C ASP A 274 4.16 22.17 -3.60
N ALA A 275 5.30 22.41 -2.92
CA ALA A 275 5.34 22.92 -1.55
C ALA A 275 4.86 24.38 -1.40
N ASP A 276 4.84 25.14 -2.50
CA ASP A 276 4.31 26.51 -2.57
C ASP A 276 3.01 26.61 -3.40
N SER A 277 2.52 25.47 -3.90
CA SER A 277 1.37 25.42 -4.79
C SER A 277 0.04 25.66 -4.08
N SER A 278 -0.82 26.49 -4.67
CA SER A 278 -2.21 26.66 -4.22
C SER A 278 -3.18 25.64 -4.82
N LYS A 279 -2.67 24.63 -5.54
CA LYS A 279 -3.46 23.53 -6.08
C LYS A 279 -4.16 22.80 -4.92
N VAL A 280 -5.41 22.39 -5.16
CA VAL A 280 -6.18 21.54 -4.25
C VAL A 280 -6.11 20.11 -4.76
N VAL A 281 -5.76 19.17 -3.89
CA VAL A 281 -5.77 17.72 -4.17
C VAL A 281 -6.43 17.00 -3.01
N SER A 282 -7.42 16.15 -3.28
CA SER A 282 -8.19 15.45 -2.23
C SER A 282 -8.78 16.41 -1.16
N GLY A 283 -9.11 17.65 -1.53
CA GLY A 283 -9.63 18.67 -0.60
C GLY A 283 -8.59 19.46 0.20
N PHE A 284 -7.29 19.19 0.01
CA PHE A 284 -6.20 19.91 0.69
C PHE A 284 -5.45 20.84 -0.25
N VAL A 285 -5.18 22.06 0.19
CA VAL A 285 -4.31 23.00 -0.52
C VAL A 285 -2.86 22.64 -0.24
N LEU A 286 -2.08 22.33 -1.28
CA LEU A 286 -0.73 21.75 -1.14
C LEU A 286 0.20 22.57 -0.25
N LYS A 287 0.30 23.89 -0.45
CA LYS A 287 1.22 24.75 0.33
C LYS A 287 0.96 24.80 1.83
N TYR A 288 -0.25 24.48 2.28
CA TYR A 288 -0.59 24.43 3.71
C TYR A 288 -0.34 23.05 4.32
N LEU A 289 -0.30 22.00 3.49
CA LEU A 289 -0.09 20.62 3.92
C LEU A 289 1.39 20.23 3.85
N LEU A 290 2.02 20.44 2.69
CA LEU A 290 3.39 20.05 2.40
C LEU A 290 4.40 20.97 3.10
N GLU A 291 5.42 20.38 3.71
CA GLU A 291 6.53 21.10 4.37
C GLU A 291 7.87 20.97 3.62
N GLY A 292 7.83 20.41 2.41
CA GLY A 292 9.02 20.14 1.61
C GLY A 292 8.72 19.28 0.38
N SER A 293 9.76 18.64 -0.14
CA SER A 293 9.70 17.78 -1.34
C SER A 293 10.57 16.54 -1.18
N ASN A 294 10.15 15.44 -1.80
CA ASN A 294 10.84 14.13 -1.78
C ASN A 294 11.41 13.73 -3.14
N VAL A 295 10.99 14.40 -4.22
CA VAL A 295 11.48 14.15 -5.57
C VAL A 295 11.98 15.44 -6.22
N ASN A 296 12.74 15.32 -7.31
CA ASN A 296 13.14 16.49 -8.10
C ASN A 296 11.98 16.96 -9.00
N GLU A 297 12.06 18.19 -9.52
CA GLU A 297 11.01 18.76 -10.40
C GLU A 297 10.71 17.91 -11.62
N ASP A 298 11.73 17.25 -12.15
CA ASP A 298 11.66 16.36 -13.32
C ASP A 298 11.17 14.95 -12.97
N GLY A 299 10.79 14.69 -11.72
CA GLY A 299 10.33 13.39 -11.22
C GLY A 299 11.44 12.42 -10.82
N THR A 300 12.72 12.76 -10.99
CA THR A 300 13.81 11.88 -10.55
C THR A 300 13.86 11.77 -9.03
N VAL A 301 14.09 10.55 -8.53
CA VAL A 301 14.20 10.25 -7.09
C VAL A 301 15.65 10.02 -6.71
N ILE A 302 16.09 10.69 -5.63
CA ILE A 302 17.43 10.46 -5.06
C ILE A 302 17.31 9.50 -3.88
N ASN A 303 17.84 8.29 -4.04
CA ASN A 303 17.95 7.34 -2.94
C ASN A 303 19.30 6.62 -2.98
N HIS A 304 19.80 6.18 -1.83
CA HIS A 304 21.16 5.66 -1.67
C HIS A 304 22.25 6.53 -2.33
N ASN A 305 22.08 7.86 -2.28
CA ASN A 305 22.96 8.88 -2.90
C ASN A 305 23.06 8.82 -4.43
N ILE A 306 22.11 8.18 -5.10
CA ILE A 306 22.05 8.06 -6.56
C ILE A 306 20.68 8.49 -7.08
N VAL A 307 20.60 8.87 -8.37
CA VAL A 307 19.30 8.83 -9.06
C VAL A 307 18.91 7.36 -9.12
N HIS A 308 17.79 7.01 -8.50
CA HIS A 308 17.45 5.61 -8.22
C HIS A 308 16.12 5.23 -8.87
N PRO A 309 16.13 4.70 -10.11
CA PRO A 309 14.92 4.30 -10.82
C PRO A 309 14.03 3.32 -10.04
N ASP A 310 14.61 2.37 -9.31
CA ASP A 310 13.82 1.43 -8.50
C ASP A 310 13.03 2.14 -7.39
N TYR A 311 13.64 3.11 -6.70
CA TYR A 311 12.94 3.93 -5.71
C TYR A 311 11.94 4.88 -6.35
N GLN A 312 12.18 5.32 -7.58
CA GLN A 312 11.19 6.06 -8.35
C GLN A 312 9.96 5.19 -8.68
N ALA A 313 10.14 3.90 -8.93
CA ALA A 313 9.06 2.96 -9.22
C ALA A 313 8.15 2.70 -8.00
N THR A 314 8.57 3.10 -6.81
CA THR A 314 7.78 2.97 -5.58
C THR A 314 6.54 3.86 -5.55
N ILE A 315 6.33 4.72 -6.56
CA ILE A 315 5.03 5.37 -6.82
C ILE A 315 3.89 4.35 -6.92
N ALA A 316 4.19 3.10 -7.31
CA ALA A 316 3.24 2.00 -7.30
C ALA A 316 2.64 1.73 -5.90
N LEU A 317 3.36 2.03 -4.81
CA LEU A 317 2.83 1.94 -3.44
C LEU A 317 1.74 2.98 -3.18
N ASN A 318 1.82 4.16 -3.79
CA ASN A 318 0.72 5.12 -3.76
C ASN A 318 -0.51 4.58 -4.51
N LEU A 319 -0.30 3.96 -5.68
CA LEU A 319 -1.38 3.36 -6.46
C LEU A 319 -2.10 2.22 -5.71
N LEU A 320 -1.36 1.47 -4.89
CA LEU A 320 -1.90 0.39 -4.05
C LEU A 320 -2.95 0.89 -3.03
N ASN A 321 -2.84 2.14 -2.55
CA ASN A 321 -3.88 2.76 -1.73
C ASN A 321 -5.24 2.80 -2.43
N GLY A 322 -5.24 3.04 -3.74
CA GLY A 322 -6.46 3.11 -4.55
C GLY A 322 -7.25 1.80 -4.55
N ILE A 323 -6.55 0.66 -4.48
CA ILE A 323 -7.17 -0.67 -4.41
C ILE A 323 -7.99 -0.80 -3.13
N CYS A 324 -7.53 -0.26 -1.99
CA CYS A 324 -8.26 -0.33 -0.72
C CYS A 324 -9.64 0.35 -0.83
N PHE A 325 -9.66 1.58 -1.34
CA PHE A 325 -10.90 2.34 -1.50
C PHE A 325 -11.81 1.75 -2.58
N ALA A 326 -11.24 1.18 -3.64
CA ALA A 326 -11.99 0.45 -4.67
C ALA A 326 -12.68 -0.79 -4.09
N LEU A 327 -11.98 -1.58 -3.27
CA LEU A 327 -12.55 -2.75 -2.59
C LEU A 327 -13.65 -2.37 -1.58
N ALA A 328 -13.52 -1.21 -0.92
CA ALA A 328 -14.58 -0.65 -0.07
C ALA A 328 -15.74 -0.04 -0.87
N ASN A 329 -15.66 0.02 -2.21
CA ASN A 329 -16.61 0.72 -3.07
C ASN A 329 -16.84 2.18 -2.61
N THR A 330 -15.74 2.88 -2.30
CA THR A 330 -15.72 4.28 -1.86
C THR A 330 -14.96 5.16 -2.84
N LYS A 331 -15.08 6.49 -2.66
CA LYS A 331 -14.35 7.45 -3.50
C LYS A 331 -12.84 7.28 -3.28
N ILE A 332 -12.12 6.97 -4.36
CA ILE A 332 -10.65 6.93 -4.36
C ILE A 332 -10.11 8.37 -4.23
N PRO A 333 -9.21 8.66 -3.26
CA PRO A 333 -8.58 9.97 -3.15
C PRO A 333 -7.73 10.32 -4.38
N GLU A 334 -7.80 11.56 -4.84
CA GLU A 334 -6.97 12.07 -5.96
C GLU A 334 -5.47 11.96 -5.67
N ALA A 335 -5.10 12.03 -4.39
CA ALA A 335 -3.73 11.88 -3.89
C ALA A 335 -3.06 10.55 -4.29
N VAL A 336 -3.84 9.50 -4.57
CA VAL A 336 -3.34 8.18 -5.00
C VAL A 336 -2.47 8.26 -6.25
N VAL A 337 -2.79 9.18 -7.17
CA VAL A 337 -2.07 9.34 -8.45
C VAL A 337 -1.23 10.61 -8.50
N PHE A 338 -1.06 11.29 -7.36
CA PHE A 338 -0.38 12.59 -7.33
C PHE A 338 1.06 12.49 -7.83
N ASN A 339 1.39 13.30 -8.85
CA ASN A 339 2.64 13.31 -9.60
C ASN A 339 3.00 11.99 -10.30
N GLY A 340 2.10 10.99 -10.36
CA GLY A 340 2.36 9.74 -11.06
C GLY A 340 2.57 9.94 -12.57
N ASP A 341 1.95 10.96 -13.15
CA ASP A 341 2.19 11.43 -14.52
C ASP A 341 3.62 11.94 -14.70
N VAL A 342 4.11 12.79 -13.78
CA VAL A 342 5.48 13.30 -13.83
C VAL A 342 6.48 12.15 -13.74
N ILE A 343 6.32 11.25 -12.77
CA ILE A 343 7.18 10.08 -12.60
C ILE A 343 7.19 9.18 -13.84
N TYR A 344 6.03 8.99 -14.45
CA TYR A 344 5.91 8.22 -15.69
C TYR A 344 6.65 8.90 -16.85
N GLU A 345 6.46 10.20 -17.04
CA GLU A 345 7.17 10.96 -18.07
C GLU A 345 8.70 10.92 -17.85
N THR A 346 9.17 10.93 -16.60
CA THR A 346 10.58 10.71 -16.27
C THR A 346 11.05 9.35 -16.76
N PHE A 347 10.31 8.27 -16.49
CA PHE A 347 10.71 6.93 -16.94
C PHE A 347 10.77 6.79 -18.46
N VAL A 348 9.88 7.48 -19.17
CA VAL A 348 9.78 7.37 -20.64
C VAL A 348 10.84 8.21 -21.34
N ASN A 349 11.12 9.42 -20.83
CA ASN A 349 11.91 10.41 -21.55
C ASN A 349 13.32 10.64 -21.00
N LEU A 350 13.62 10.19 -19.77
CA LEU A 350 14.94 10.38 -19.19
C LEU A 350 15.97 9.47 -19.86
N ASP A 351 16.87 10.05 -20.66
CA ASP A 351 18.06 9.32 -21.10
C ASP A 351 19.06 9.25 -19.94
N LEU A 352 19.18 8.06 -19.35
CA LEU A 352 20.12 7.81 -18.26
C LEU A 352 21.59 8.05 -18.68
N LYS A 353 21.89 8.04 -19.99
CA LYS A 353 23.23 8.38 -20.50
C LYS A 353 23.57 9.85 -20.28
N ASP A 354 22.58 10.74 -20.34
CA ASP A 354 22.76 12.18 -20.12
C ASP A 354 23.08 12.50 -18.65
N ILE A 355 22.76 11.58 -17.74
CA ILE A 355 23.11 11.68 -16.32
C ILE A 355 24.56 11.23 -16.09
N ASN A 356 25.13 10.36 -16.94
CA ASN A 356 26.44 9.75 -16.68
C ASN A 356 27.17 9.18 -17.93
N ASN A 357 27.60 10.05 -18.86
CA ASN A 357 28.41 9.65 -20.03
C ASN A 357 29.70 8.86 -19.70
N SER A 358 30.22 8.92 -18.47
CA SER A 358 31.44 8.21 -18.05
C SER A 358 31.23 6.80 -17.48
N MET A 359 30.00 6.29 -17.36
CA MET A 359 29.70 5.01 -16.68
C MET A 359 28.78 4.06 -17.45
N ALA A 360 28.83 4.11 -18.79
CA ALA A 360 28.13 3.13 -19.63
C ALA A 360 28.51 1.69 -19.22
N GLY A 361 27.55 0.93 -18.68
CA GLY A 361 27.73 -0.49 -18.30
C GLY A 361 27.76 -0.79 -16.79
N GLN A 362 27.54 0.17 -15.89
CA GLN A 362 27.43 -0.08 -14.45
C GLN A 362 26.09 0.39 -13.87
N TYR A 363 25.43 -0.46 -13.08
CA TYR A 363 24.09 -0.25 -12.49
C TYR A 363 24.04 0.76 -11.31
N ILE A 364 25.04 1.64 -11.13
CA ILE A 364 25.15 2.49 -9.92
C ILE A 364 25.47 3.94 -10.31
N TYR A 365 24.48 4.83 -10.17
CA TYR A 365 24.51 6.22 -10.67
C TYR A 365 24.87 7.26 -9.60
N LYS A 366 26.14 7.42 -9.20
CA LYS A 366 26.51 8.53 -8.28
C LYS A 366 26.53 9.90 -8.99
N ARG A 367 25.93 10.93 -8.36
CA ARG A 367 26.03 12.33 -8.79
C ARG A 367 27.42 12.87 -8.42
N LYS A 368 28.07 13.58 -9.36
CA LYS A 368 29.34 14.28 -9.11
C LYS A 368 29.11 15.39 -8.06
N ASN A 369 30.05 15.51 -7.13
CA ASN A 369 30.06 16.39 -5.95
C ASN A 369 29.42 17.76 -6.14
#